data_AF-A0A351A1W7-F1
#
_entry.id   AF-A0A351A1W7-F1
#
_cell.length_a   1.000
_cell.length_b   1.000
_cell.length_c   1.000
_cell.angle_alpha   90.00
_cell.angle_beta   90.00
_cell.angle_gamma   90.00
#
_symmetry.space_group_name_H-M   'P 1'
#
loop_
_entity.id
_entity.type
_entity.pdbx_description
1 polymer ?
#
loop_
_entity_poly.entity_id
_entity_poly.type
_entity_poly.pdbx_seq_one_letter_code
_entity_poly.pdbx_strand_id
1 'polypeptide(L)'
;MPVPNLAFWSLPPDRGELRPAPLRPLADGEVLVRALYSAISRGTESLVFRGEVPRSEYQRMRAPFQEGEFPGPVKYGYISVGIVE
;
A
#
# COMPACT_ATOMS: atom_id res chain seq x y z
N MET A 1 -11.41 19.43 11.73
CA MET A 1 -11.08 18.09 12.25
C MET A 1 -9.78 17.65 11.58
N PRO A 2 -8.82 17.03 12.29
CA PRO A 2 -7.64 16.49 11.61
C PRO A 2 -8.10 15.52 10.53
N VAL A 3 -7.53 15.62 9.33
CA VAL A 3 -7.84 14.69 8.24
C VAL A 3 -7.40 13.30 8.71
N PRO A 4 -8.28 12.28 8.70
CA PRO A 4 -7.88 10.94 9.11
C PRO A 4 -6.75 10.43 8.21
N ASN A 5 -5.79 9.68 8.77
CA ASN A 5 -4.81 8.98 7.94
C ASN A 5 -5.56 7.98 7.05
N LEU A 6 -5.35 8.04 5.74
CA LEU A 6 -6.04 7.21 4.75
C LEU A 6 -5.01 6.37 3.99
N ALA A 7 -5.40 5.15 3.65
CA ALA A 7 -4.66 4.27 2.75
C ALA A 7 -5.49 3.96 1.52
N PHE A 8 -4.85 3.91 0.35
CA PHE A 8 -5.44 3.39 -0.86
C PHE A 8 -5.37 1.86 -0.87
N TRP A 9 -6.53 1.22 -1.03
CA TRP A 9 -6.65 -0.23 -1.19
C TRP A 9 -7.04 -0.54 -2.62
N SER A 10 -6.32 -1.45 -3.26
CA SER A 10 -6.72 -2.06 -4.53
C SER A 10 -7.77 -3.13 -4.26
N LEU A 11 -8.88 -3.06 -4.99
CA LEU A 11 -9.98 -4.02 -4.98
C LEU A 11 -10.16 -4.55 -6.41
N PRO A 12 -9.30 -5.49 -6.85
CA PRO A 12 -9.34 -5.92 -8.23
C PRO A 12 -10.63 -6.65 -8.61
N PRO A 13 -11.05 -6.54 -9.88
CA PRO A 13 -10.42 -5.74 -10.94
C PRO A 13 -10.82 -4.25 -10.89
N ASP A 14 -9.86 -3.39 -11.22
CA ASP A 14 -10.05 -1.98 -11.63
C ASP A 14 -10.74 -1.05 -10.62
N ARG A 15 -10.81 -1.42 -9.35
CA ARG A 15 -11.36 -0.57 -8.30
C ARG A 15 -10.33 -0.28 -7.22
N GLY A 16 -10.43 0.91 -6.67
CA GLY A 16 -9.70 1.31 -5.49
C GLY A 16 -10.58 2.11 -4.55
N GLU A 17 -10.23 2.09 -3.28
CA GLU A 17 -10.91 2.90 -2.27
C GLU A 17 -9.95 3.39 -1.20
N LEU A 18 -10.26 4.57 -0.64
CA LEU A 18 -9.53 5.11 0.50
C LEU A 18 -10.20 4.59 1.78
N ARG A 19 -9.41 3.93 2.64
CA ARG A 19 -9.85 3.46 3.96
C ARG A 19 -9.07 4.18 5.06
N PRO A 20 -9.69 4.45 6.22
CA PRO A 20 -8.97 4.86 7.43
C PRO A 20 -7.85 3.87 7.76
N ALA A 21 -6.66 4.40 8.04
CA ALA A 21 -5.45 3.65 8.35
C ALA A 21 -4.83 4.18 9.65
N PRO A 22 -5.43 3.88 10.82
CA PRO A 22 -4.86 4.28 12.10
C PRO A 22 -3.47 3.66 12.27
N LEU A 23 -2.52 4.45 12.73
CA LEU A 23 -1.17 3.98 12.99
C LEU A 23 -1.13 3.30 14.36
N ARG A 24 -0.46 2.16 14.43
CA ARG A 24 -0.12 1.55 15.71
C ARG A 24 0.94 2.39 16.44
N PRO A 25 1.12 2.18 17.76
CA PRO A 25 2.26 2.73 18.47
C PRO A 25 3.58 2.39 17.75
N LEU A 26 4.47 3.38 17.69
CA LEU A 26 5.80 3.24 17.11
C LEU A 26 6.61 2.25 17.94
N ALA A 27 7.24 1.25 17.30
CA ALA A 27 8.10 0.29 17.98
C ALA A 27 9.57 0.76 17.98
N ASP A 28 10.39 0.18 18.86
CA ASP A 28 11.82 0.46 18.94
C ASP A 28 12.49 0.22 17.58
N GLY A 29 13.25 1.20 17.10
CA GLY A 29 13.94 1.14 15.81
C GLY A 29 13.10 1.56 14.60
N GLU A 30 11.84 1.94 14.79
CA GLU A 30 11.01 2.50 13.72
C GLU A 30 10.99 4.03 13.74
N VAL A 31 10.67 4.63 12.60
CA VAL A 31 10.41 6.07 12.47
C VAL A 31 8.99 6.29 11.95
N LEU A 32 8.32 7.31 12.47
CA LEU A 32 7.07 7.77 11.89
C LEU A 32 7.40 8.66 10.69
N VAL A 33 6.80 8.35 9.54
CA VAL A 33 7.00 9.12 8.32
C VAL A 33 5.67 9.70 7.87
N ARG A 34 5.57 11.04 7.83
CA ARG A 34 4.49 11.70 7.13
C ARG A 34 4.78 11.64 5.63
N ALA A 35 4.07 10.76 4.94
CA ALA A 35 4.16 10.61 3.49
C ALA A 35 3.80 11.92 2.78
N LEU A 36 4.62 12.32 1.81
CA LEU A 36 4.40 13.50 0.98
C LEU A 36 3.98 13.11 -0.44
N TYR A 37 4.70 12.15 -1.03
CA TYR A 37 4.47 11.71 -2.41
C TYR A 37 4.68 10.21 -2.53
N SER A 38 3.90 9.58 -3.41
CA SER A 38 4.14 8.22 -3.88
C SER A 38 4.14 8.23 -5.41
N ALA A 39 5.13 7.58 -6.02
CA ALA A 39 5.07 7.29 -7.45
C ALA A 39 4.26 6.01 -7.69
N ILE A 40 3.69 5.90 -8.89
CA ILE A 40 2.95 4.72 -9.33
C ILE A 40 3.86 3.91 -10.26
N SER A 41 4.13 2.65 -9.90
CA SER A 41 4.77 1.72 -10.82
C SER A 41 3.78 1.19 -11.85
N ARG A 42 3.78 1.81 -13.04
CA ARG A 42 2.86 1.45 -14.14
C ARG A 42 2.89 -0.02 -14.58
N GLY A 43 3.97 -0.75 -14.32
CA GLY A 43 4.04 -2.19 -14.60
C GLY A 43 3.40 -2.99 -13.48
N THR A 44 4.09 -3.04 -12.33
CA THR A 44 3.71 -3.88 -11.19
C THR A 44 2.36 -3.50 -10.60
N GLU A 45 2.12 -2.21 -10.31
CA GLU A 45 0.88 -1.80 -9.65
C GLU A 45 -0.33 -1.94 -10.58
N SER A 46 -0.14 -1.84 -11.90
CA SER A 46 -1.22 -2.14 -12.84
C SER A 46 -1.60 -3.62 -12.86
N LEU A 47 -0.65 -4.55 -12.71
CA LEU A 47 -0.96 -5.97 -12.53
C LEU A 47 -1.73 -6.21 -11.22
N VAL A 48 -1.32 -5.55 -10.13
CA VAL A 48 -2.01 -5.64 -8.84
C VAL A 48 -3.43 -5.09 -8.95
N PHE A 49 -3.61 -3.90 -9.51
CA PHE A 49 -4.90 -3.23 -9.64
C PHE A 49 -5.90 -4.01 -10.50
N ARG A 50 -5.41 -4.72 -11.53
CA ARG A 50 -6.21 -5.64 -12.36
C ARG A 50 -6.37 -7.04 -11.78
N GLY A 51 -5.64 -7.39 -10.72
CA GLY A 51 -5.67 -8.72 -10.11
C GLY A 51 -4.93 -9.79 -10.92
N GLU A 52 -3.99 -9.36 -11.76
CA GLU A 52 -3.25 -10.17 -12.76
C GLU A 52 -1.90 -10.67 -12.26
N VAL A 53 -1.58 -10.46 -10.98
CA VAL A 53 -0.37 -11.06 -10.40
C VAL A 53 -0.49 -12.59 -10.50
N PRO A 54 0.51 -13.30 -11.05
CA PRO A 54 0.48 -14.77 -11.05
C PRO A 54 0.57 -15.32 -9.63
N ARG A 55 -0.20 -16.38 -9.31
CA ARG A 55 -0.20 -17.01 -7.97
C ARG A 55 1.20 -17.44 -7.51
N SER A 56 2.05 -17.90 -8.43
CA SER A 56 3.45 -18.26 -8.14
C SER A 56 4.29 -17.09 -7.66
N GLU A 57 3.92 -15.87 -8.03
CA GLU A 57 4.65 -14.64 -7.70
C GLU A 57 4.11 -13.95 -6.45
N TYR A 58 3.03 -14.43 -5.81
CA TYR A 58 2.41 -13.73 -4.68
C TYR A 58 3.39 -13.45 -3.55
N GLN A 59 4.23 -14.43 -3.21
CA GLN A 59 5.25 -14.26 -2.18
C GLN A 59 6.36 -13.32 -2.62
N ARG A 60 6.83 -13.44 -3.87
CA ARG A 60 7.94 -12.65 -4.40
C ARG A 60 7.58 -11.18 -4.63
N MET A 61 6.32 -10.92 -5.00
CA MET A 61 5.83 -9.57 -5.30
C MET A 61 5.22 -8.86 -4.09
N ARG A 62 5.25 -9.46 -2.89
CA ARG A 62 4.71 -8.85 -1.68
C ARG A 62 5.45 -7.55 -1.34
N ALA A 63 4.74 -6.45 -1.09
CA ALA A 63 5.37 -5.19 -0.71
C ALA A 63 5.83 -5.19 0.77
N PRO A 64 6.89 -4.44 1.15
CA PRO A 64 7.47 -4.46 2.50
C PRO A 64 6.47 -4.21 3.64
N PHE A 65 5.48 -3.34 3.42
CA PHE A 65 4.43 -3.00 4.39
C PHE A 65 3.02 -3.31 3.86
N GLN A 66 2.91 -4.36 3.05
CA GLN A 66 1.65 -4.79 2.47
C GLN A 66 0.67 -5.23 3.55
N GLU A 67 -0.55 -4.69 3.47
CA GLU A 67 -1.71 -5.19 4.20
C GLU A 67 -2.71 -5.80 3.21
N GLY A 68 -3.30 -6.93 3.59
CA GLY A 68 -4.06 -7.77 2.65
C GLY A 68 -3.15 -8.61 1.75
N GLU A 69 -3.78 -9.40 0.89
CA GLU A 69 -3.10 -10.40 0.06
C GLU A 69 -3.63 -10.33 -1.39
N PHE A 70 -2.79 -10.76 -2.34
CA PHE A 70 -3.24 -10.88 -3.73
C PHE A 70 -4.28 -12.01 -3.87
N PRO A 71 -5.27 -11.88 -4.78
CA PRO A 71 -5.44 -10.78 -5.73
C PRO A 71 -6.14 -9.55 -5.14
N GLY A 72 -6.58 -9.56 -3.89
CA GLY A 72 -7.14 -8.40 -3.20
C GLY A 72 -8.30 -8.76 -2.26
N PRO A 73 -8.78 -7.82 -1.43
CA PRO A 73 -8.31 -6.43 -1.29
C PRO A 73 -6.88 -6.30 -0.71
N VAL A 74 -6.09 -5.37 -1.24
CA VAL A 74 -4.70 -5.19 -0.82
C VAL A 74 -4.25 -3.73 -0.81
N LYS A 75 -3.59 -3.29 0.26
CA LYS A 75 -2.86 -2.02 0.35
C LYS A 75 -1.45 -2.24 -0.21
N TYR A 76 -1.22 -1.77 -1.43
CA TYR A 76 0.00 -2.06 -2.19
C TYR A 76 0.63 -0.78 -2.74
N GLY A 77 1.92 -0.59 -2.47
CA GLY A 77 2.72 0.55 -2.90
C GLY A 77 4.09 0.51 -2.24
N TYR A 78 5.13 0.92 -2.98
CA TYR A 78 6.52 0.75 -2.54
C TYR A 78 7.47 1.90 -2.92
N ILE A 79 6.98 2.94 -3.59
CA ILE A 79 7.78 4.10 -4.01
C ILE A 79 7.25 5.36 -3.33
N SER A 80 7.51 5.49 -2.02
CA SER A 80 7.01 6.60 -1.20
C SER A 80 8.16 7.40 -0.58
N VAL A 81 7.98 8.72 -0.49
CA VAL A 81 8.89 9.65 0.20
C VAL A 81 8.10 10.52 1.18
N GLY A 82 8.75 10.90 2.28
CA GLY A 82 8.12 11.70 3.33
C GLY A 82 9.12 12.34 4.29
N ILE A 83 8.58 12.99 5.32
CA ILE A 83 9.34 13.62 6.41
C ILE A 83 9.23 12.72 7.64
N VAL A 84 10.34 12.52 8.35
CA VAL A 84 10.35 11.84 9.65
C VAL A 84 9.77 12.78 10.71
N GLU A 85 8.80 12.30 11.49
CA GLU A 85 8.12 13.02 12.59
C GLU A 85 8.15 12.26 13.91
#